data_AF-A0A202F489-F1
#
_entry.id   AF-A0A202F489-F1
#
_cell.length_a   1.000
_cell.length_b   1.000
_cell.length_c   1.000
_cell.angle_alpha   90.00
_cell.angle_beta   90.00
_cell.angle_gamma   90.00
#
_symmetry.space_group_name_H-M   'P 1'
#
loop_
_entity.id
_entity.type
_entity.pdbx_description
1 polymer ?
#
loop_
_entity_poly.entity_id
_entity_poly.type
_entity_poly.pdbx_seq_one_letter_code
_entity_poly.pdbx_strand_id
1 'polypeptide(L)' 'MNYEEIYRHECQIVYRRFNGSLESVGNYLGRHYISTDFHNAKRELPNQVKNKILRDISLEISR' A
#
# COMPACT_ATOMS: atom_id res chain seq x y z
N MET A 1 12.58 8.35 4.68
CA MET A 1 11.47 7.40 4.54
C MET A 1 12.04 6.01 4.39
N ASN A 2 11.76 5.12 5.34
CA ASN A 2 12.09 3.69 5.22
C ASN A 2 11.11 2.99 4.26
N TYR A 3 11.44 1.78 3.81
CA TYR A 3 10.57 1.01 2.89
C TYR A 3 9.14 0.86 3.40
N GLU A 4 8.96 0.69 4.71
CA GLU A 4 7.63 0.59 5.32
C GLU A 4 6.81 1.88 5.15
N GLU A 5 7.45 3.04 5.31
CA GLU A 5 6.81 4.35 5.14
C GLU A 5 6.47 4.61 3.67
N ILE A 6 7.38 4.24 2.74
CA ILE A 6 7.15 4.36 1.29
C ILE A 6 5.95 3.52 0.88
N TYR A 7 5.92 2.25 1.31
CA TYR A 7 4.83 1.34 0.98
C TYR A 7 3.50 1.82 1.58
N ARG A 8 3.50 2.28 2.83
CA ARG A 8 2.32 2.82 3.50
C ARG A 8 1.79 4.07 2.81
N HIS A 9 2.66 5.02 2.47
CA HIS A 9 2.28 6.28 1.83
C HIS A 9 1.56 6.02 0.50
N GLU A 10 2.15 5.20 -0.36
CA GLU A 10 1.54 4.83 -1.64
C GLU A 10 0.24 4.05 -1.47
N CYS A 11 0.19 3.09 -0.52
CA CYS A 11 -1.05 2.39 -0.20
C CYS A 11 -2.16 3.36 0.25
N GLN A 12 -1.86 4.39 1.06
CA GLN A 12 -2.84 5.37 1.52
C GLN A 12 -3.37 6.23 0.37
N ILE A 13 -2.48 6.69 -0.52
CA ILE A 13 -2.88 7.46 -1.72
C ILE A 13 -3.83 6.63 -2.58
N VAL A 14 -3.45 5.38 -2.86
CA VAL A 14 -4.24 4.48 -3.71
C VAL A 14 -5.55 4.09 -3.01
N TYR A 15 -5.55 3.85 -1.70
CA TYR A 15 -6.75 3.54 -0.93
C TYR A 15 -7.78 4.67 -0.97
N ARG A 16 -7.33 5.92 -0.79
CA ARG A 16 -8.20 7.09 -0.95
C ARG A 16 -8.72 7.24 -2.38
N ARG A 17 -7.87 6.99 -3.38
CA ARG A 17 -8.26 7.06 -4.80
C ARG A 17 -9.36 6.06 -5.16
N PHE A 18 -9.39 4.89 -4.52
CA PHE A 18 -10.40 3.86 -4.74
C PHE A 18 -11.48 3.79 -3.65
N ASN A 19 -11.69 4.88 -2.90
CA ASN A 19 -12.72 4.98 -1.85
C ASN A 19 -12.71 3.80 -0.85
N GLY A 20 -11.52 3.30 -0.54
CA GLY A 20 -11.32 2.24 0.44
C GLY A 20 -11.54 0.80 -0.02
N SER A 21 -11.63 0.55 -1.33
CA SER A 21 -11.61 -0.82 -1.84
C SER A 21 -10.20 -1.42 -1.80
N LEU A 22 -9.93 -2.29 -0.81
CA LEU A 22 -8.66 -3.02 -0.71
C LEU A 22 -8.34 -3.87 -1.94
N GLU A 23 -9.37 -4.44 -2.58
CA GLU A 23 -9.21 -5.22 -3.80
C GLU A 23 -8.67 -4.35 -4.95
N SER A 24 -9.27 -3.16 -5.13
CA SER A 24 -8.81 -2.19 -6.13
C SER A 24 -7.39 -1.71 -5.85
N VAL A 25 -7.05 -1.50 -4.57
CA VAL A 25 -5.70 -1.11 -4.15
C VAL A 25 -4.69 -2.20 -4.49
N GLY A 26 -4.92 -3.44 -4.06
CA GLY A 26 -4.03 -4.56 -4.34
C GLY A 26 -3.83 -4.77 -5.84
N ASN A 27 -4.90 -4.64 -6.63
CA ASN A 27 -4.84 -4.76 -8.08
C ASN A 27 -4.02 -3.61 -8.71
N TYR A 28 -4.23 -2.37 -8.26
CA TYR A 28 -3.50 -1.20 -8.76
C TYR A 28 -2.01 -1.26 -8.40
N LEU A 29 -1.66 -1.52 -7.13
CA LEU A 29 -0.28 -1.68 -6.67
C LEU A 29 0.42 -2.91 -7.28
N GLY A 30 -0.37 -3.89 -7.72
CA GLY A 30 0.09 -5.10 -8.39
C GLY A 30 0.45 -4.87 -9.86
N ARG A 31 -0.39 -4.13 -10.59
CA ARG A 31 -0.31 -3.97 -12.04
C ARG A 31 0.31 -2.66 -12.51
N HIS A 32 0.25 -1.62 -11.68
CA HIS A 32 0.70 -0.29 -12.07
C HIS A 32 2.11 -0.02 -11.53
N TYR A 33 2.99 0.48 -12.40
CA TYR A 33 4.24 1.04 -11.95
C TYR A 33 3.97 2.38 -11.25
N ILE A 34 4.53 2.54 -10.06
CA ILE A 34 4.39 3.74 -9.22
C ILE A 34 5.73 4.48 -9.24
N SER A 35 6.72 3.90 -8.57
CA SER A 35 8.08 4.42 -8.44
C SER A 35 9.05 3.27 -8.19
N THR A 36 10.33 3.49 -8.48
CA THR A 36 11.41 2.52 -8.19
C THR A 36 11.45 2.20 -6.70
N ASP A 37 11.36 3.22 -5.85
CA ASP A 37 11.38 3.08 -4.39
C ASP A 37 10.22 2.25 -3.84
N PHE A 38 9.01 2.45 -4.39
CA PHE A 38 7.85 1.63 -4.02
C PHE A 38 8.05 0.17 -4.42
N HIS A 39 8.63 -0.07 -5.61
CA HIS A 39 8.87 -1.42 -6.08
C HIS A 39 9.91 -2.15 -5.23
N ASN A 40 10.98 -1.44 -4.85
CA ASN A 40 11.97 -1.92 -3.89
C ASN A 40 11.29 -2.22 -2.54
N ALA A 41 10.51 -1.28 -1.99
CA ALA A 41 9.78 -1.50 -0.74
C ALA A 41 8.85 -2.72 -0.81
N LYS A 42 8.07 -2.88 -1.89
CA LYS A 42 7.17 -4.01 -2.11
C LYS A 42 7.92 -5.35 -2.16
N ARG A 43 9.15 -5.36 -2.71
CA ARG A 43 9.99 -6.55 -2.84
C ARG A 43 10.67 -6.91 -1.52
N GLU A 44 11.24 -5.93 -0.83
CA GLU A 44 12.00 -6.13 0.41
C GLU A 44 11.09 -6.38 1.62
N LEU A 45 9.89 -5.80 1.65
CA LEU A 45 8.95 -5.99 2.76
C LEU A 45 8.31 -7.39 2.74
N PRO A 46 8.31 -8.12 3.88
CA PRO A 46 7.63 -9.40 3.97
C PRO A 46 6.12 -9.23 3.83
N ASN A 47 5.45 -10.27 3.31
CA ASN A 47 4.00 -10.24 3.08
C ASN A 47 3.19 -9.94 4.35
N GLN A 48 3.67 -10.39 5.52
CA GLN A 48 3.05 -10.08 6.81
C GLN A 48 3.01 -8.57 7.10
N VAL A 49 4.09 -7.84 6.81
CA VAL A 49 4.17 -6.38 7.02
C VAL A 49 3.29 -5.65 6.01
N LYS A 50 3.32 -6.04 4.73
CA LYS A 50 2.46 -5.46 3.69
C LYS A 50 0.97 -5.62 4.02
N ASN A 51 0.56 -6.82 4.45
CA ASN A 51 -0.81 -7.10 4.88
C ASN A 51 -1.20 -6.31 6.13
N LYS A 52 -0.27 -6.16 7.09
CA LYS A 52 -0.49 -5.33 8.28
C LYS A 52 -0.74 -3.88 7.89
N ILE A 53 0.08 -3.31 7.00
CA ILE A 53 -0.07 -1.92 6.52
C ILE A 53 -1.43 -1.73 5.83
N LEU A 54 -1.80 -2.62 4.91
CA LEU A 54 -3.09 -2.53 4.21
C LEU A 54 -4.29 -2.59 5.18
N ARG A 55 -4.20 -3.45 6.20
CA ARG A 55 -5.24 -3.55 7.24
C ARG A 55 -5.29 -2.31 8.13
N ASP A 56 -4.13 -1.77 8.51
CA ASP A 56 -4.03 -0.55 9.32
C ASP A 56 -4.66 0.64 8.59
N ILE A 57 -4.31 0.83 7.32
CA ILE A 57 -4.87 1.88 6.45
C ILE A 57 -6.39 1.75 6.33
N SER A 58 -6.89 0.51 6.20
CA SER A 58 -8.33 0.26 6.12
C SER A 58 -9.05 0.67 7.41
N LEU A 59 -8.49 0.34 8.57
CA LEU A 59 -9.05 0.71 9.87
C LEU A 59 -8.95 2.21 10.17
N GLU A 60 -7.85 2.86 9.76
CA GLU A 60 -7.63 4.30 9.96
C GLU A 60 -8.59 5.15 9.14
N ILE A 61 -8.85 4.78 7.89
CA ILE A 61 -9.66 5.59 6.96
C ILE A 61 -11.17 5.29 7.09
N SER A 62 -11.55 4.14 7.65
CA SER A 62 -12.95 3.80 7.95
C SER A 62 -13.46 4.36 9.28
N ARG A 63 -12.65 5.09 10.04
CA ARG A 63 -13.05 5.86 11.23
C ARG A 63 -13.41 7.30 10.85
#